data_AF-A0A933D0C1-F1
#
_entry.id   AF-A0A933D0C1-F1
#
_cell.length_a   1.000
_cell.length_b   1.000
_cell.length_c   1.000
_cell.angle_alpha   90.00
_cell.angle_beta   90.00
_cell.angle_gamma   90.00
#
_symmetry.space_group_name_H-M   'P 1'
#
loop_
_entity.id
_entity.type
_entity.pdbx_description
1 polymer ?
#
loop_
_entity_poly.entity_id
_entity_poly.type
_entity_poly.pdbx_seq_one_letter_code
_entity_poly.pdbx_strand_id
1 'polypeptide(L)'
;MVYSIKIGERWERYSGTTEWPAFEVYPTTPWNYGLILNQQDIESSFRFIVRKGALARQPFTPDSAPVEIRAEGKRIPQWTLERNGLIEEIQGSPVFSDQPAETITLIPMGCARLRVSVFPRISESPDANRWE
;
A
#
# COMPACT_ATOMS: atom_id res chain seq x y z
N MET A 1 -8.04 12.11 7.02
CA MET A 1 -7.66 11.87 5.60
C MET A 1 -6.94 10.54 5.54
N VAL A 2 -7.28 9.66 4.59
CA VAL A 2 -6.74 8.29 4.52
C VAL A 2 -5.74 8.17 3.37
N TYR A 3 -4.65 7.43 3.59
CA TYR A 3 -3.59 7.17 2.62
C TYR A 3 -3.54 5.68 2.29
N SER A 4 -3.14 5.37 1.06
CA SER A 4 -2.97 4.01 0.58
C SER A 4 -1.58 3.81 0.02
N ILE A 5 -1.01 2.61 0.14
CA ILE A 5 0.26 2.28 -0.49
C ILE A 5 0.15 2.49 -2.00
N LYS A 6 1.18 3.09 -2.60
CA LYS A 6 1.28 3.27 -4.04
C LYS A 6 1.57 1.91 -4.68
N ILE A 7 0.56 1.34 -5.32
CA ILE A 7 0.64 0.07 -6.02
C ILE A 7 0.80 0.35 -7.52
N GLY A 8 1.75 -0.30 -8.18
CA GLY A 8 1.86 -0.26 -9.64
C GLY A 8 0.68 -0.98 -10.28
N GLU A 9 0.15 -0.45 -11.38
CA GLU A 9 -1.10 -0.92 -11.99
C GLU A 9 -0.84 -1.54 -13.37
N ARG A 10 -1.38 -2.75 -13.60
CA ARG A 10 -1.54 -3.33 -14.95
C ARG A 10 -3.01 -3.36 -15.30
N TRP A 11 -3.36 -2.73 -16.40
CA TRP A 11 -4.73 -2.63 -16.89
C TRP A 11 -4.96 -3.64 -18.00
N GLU A 12 -5.97 -4.49 -17.84
CA GLU A 12 -6.34 -5.51 -18.82
C GLU A 12 -7.79 -5.30 -19.25
N ARG A 13 -8.01 -5.16 -20.55
CA ARG A 13 -9.38 -5.07 -21.09
C ARG A 13 -9.96 -6.47 -21.17
N TYR A 14 -11.10 -6.68 -20.52
CA TYR A 14 -11.77 -7.99 -20.53
C TYR A 14 -13.10 -7.97 -21.30
N SER A 15 -13.70 -6.79 -21.52
CA SER A 15 -14.97 -6.67 -22.24
C SER A 15 -15.23 -5.23 -22.73
N GLY A 16 -16.47 -4.92 -23.06
CA GLY A 16 -16.94 -3.59 -23.44
C GLY A 16 -16.71 -3.25 -24.92
N THR A 17 -17.29 -2.13 -25.36
CA THR A 17 -17.13 -1.61 -26.72
C THR A 17 -15.88 -0.73 -26.81
N THR A 18 -15.52 -0.29 -28.02
CA THR A 18 -14.40 0.67 -28.18
C THR A 18 -14.67 2.00 -27.49
N GLU A 19 -15.93 2.45 -27.46
CA GLU A 19 -16.35 3.67 -26.77
C GLU A 19 -16.47 3.47 -25.24
N TRP A 20 -16.82 2.24 -24.82
CA TRP A 20 -17.02 1.88 -23.41
C TRP A 20 -16.28 0.59 -23.05
N PRO A 21 -14.93 0.63 -23.02
CA PRO A 21 -14.13 -0.53 -22.68
C PRO A 21 -14.27 -0.87 -21.19
N ALA A 22 -14.34 -2.17 -20.89
CA ALA A 22 -14.33 -2.67 -19.51
C ALA A 22 -12.93 -3.20 -19.18
N PHE A 23 -12.38 -2.74 -18.04
CA PHE A 23 -11.03 -3.06 -17.61
C PHE A 23 -11.01 -3.68 -16.22
N GLU A 24 -10.07 -4.60 -16.03
CA GLU A 24 -9.60 -5.05 -14.73
C GLU A 24 -8.23 -4.41 -14.46
N VAL A 25 -7.95 -4.14 -13.19
CA VAL A 25 -6.69 -3.52 -12.75
C VAL A 25 -6.03 -4.46 -11.76
N TYR A 26 -4.79 -4.86 -12.05
CA TYR A 26 -4.02 -5.80 -11.24
C TYR A 26 -2.79 -5.13 -10.62
N PRO A 27 -2.42 -5.51 -9.40
CA PRO A 27 -1.19 -5.04 -8.76
C PRO A 27 0.04 -5.60 -9.49
N THR A 28 1.02 -4.75 -9.75
CA THR A 28 2.33 -5.13 -10.32
C THR A 28 3.47 -4.96 -9.34
N THR A 29 3.21 -4.29 -8.22
CA THR A 29 4.13 -4.16 -7.10
C THR A 29 3.52 -4.81 -5.87
N PRO A 30 4.33 -5.25 -4.90
CA PRO A 30 3.83 -5.78 -3.63
C PRO A 30 2.96 -4.73 -2.92
N TRP A 31 1.98 -5.21 -2.16
CA TRP A 31 1.03 -4.40 -1.39
C TRP A 31 0.92 -4.88 0.06
N ASN A 32 1.37 -6.10 0.32
CA ASN A 32 1.30 -6.85 1.57
C ASN A 32 2.46 -6.48 2.50
N TYR A 33 2.41 -5.26 3.06
CA TYR A 33 3.40 -4.76 4.00
C TYR A 33 2.82 -4.62 5.41
N GLY A 34 3.67 -4.82 6.42
CA GLY A 34 3.49 -4.22 7.74
C GLY A 34 4.40 -3.02 7.92
N LEU A 35 4.00 -2.06 8.77
CA LEU A 35 4.77 -0.85 9.05
C LEU A 35 5.76 -1.07 10.20
N ILE A 36 6.98 -0.59 10.02
CA ILE A 36 7.95 -0.44 11.11
C ILE A 36 7.66 0.91 11.78
N LEU A 37 7.27 0.88 13.05
CA LEU A 37 6.89 2.08 13.80
C LEU A 37 7.76 2.25 15.04
N ASN A 38 8.32 3.44 15.21
CA ASN A 38 8.92 3.87 16.47
C ASN A 38 7.79 4.18 17.47
N GLN A 39 7.58 3.31 18.46
CA GLN A 39 6.49 3.47 19.42
C GLN A 39 6.69 4.62 20.41
N GLN A 40 7.91 5.11 20.59
CA GLN A 40 8.21 6.24 21.46
C GLN A 40 7.96 7.58 20.75
N ASP A 41 8.09 7.59 19.42
CA ASP A 41 7.83 8.74 18.56
C ASP A 41 7.30 8.27 17.20
N ILE A 42 5.98 8.16 17.11
CA ILE A 42 5.30 7.65 15.91
C ILE A 42 5.53 8.58 14.71
N GLU A 43 5.57 9.90 14.93
CA GLU A 43 5.73 10.88 13.86
C GLU A 43 7.07 10.72 13.14
N SER A 44 8.12 10.38 13.88
CA SER A 44 9.45 10.08 13.30
C SER A 44 9.47 8.93 12.31
N SER A 45 8.45 8.05 12.32
CA SER A 45 8.32 6.91 11.40
C SER A 45 7.82 7.31 10.01
N PHE A 46 7.38 8.57 9.85
CA PHE A 46 6.77 9.06 8.61
C PHE A 46 7.47 10.30 8.09
N ARG A 47 7.77 10.30 6.79
CA ARG A 47 8.28 11.48 6.08
C ARG A 47 7.23 12.00 5.11
N PHE A 48 6.69 13.17 5.39
CA PHE A 48 5.76 13.87 4.51
C PHE A 48 6.50 14.59 3.38
N ILE A 49 6.02 14.40 2.15
CA ILE A 49 6.58 14.99 0.95
C ILE A 49 5.45 15.71 0.20
N VAL A 50 5.62 17.01 -0.01
CA VAL A 50 4.76 17.81 -0.88
C VAL A 50 5.51 18.00 -2.20
N ARG A 51 4.92 17.56 -3.31
CA ARG A 51 5.51 17.77 -4.63
C ARG A 51 5.47 19.26 -4.96
N LYS A 52 6.62 19.81 -5.34
CA LYS A 52 6.76 21.20 -5.76
C LYS A 52 6.41 21.35 -7.24
N GLY A 53 5.80 22.48 -7.61
CA GLY A 53 5.48 22.81 -9.00
C GLY A 53 3.99 22.94 -9.26
N ALA A 54 3.63 23.14 -10.53
CA ALA A 54 2.24 23.21 -10.96
C ALA A 54 1.56 21.85 -10.79
N LEU A 55 0.30 21.86 -10.35
CA LEU A 55 -0.50 20.63 -10.30
C LEU A 55 -0.70 20.08 -11.71
N ALA A 56 -0.61 18.76 -11.85
CA ALA A 56 -0.97 18.10 -13.08
C ALA A 56 -2.45 18.37 -13.40
N ARG A 57 -2.79 18.40 -14.68
CA ARG A 57 -4.19 18.58 -15.15
C ARG A 57 -5.14 17.54 -14.53
N GLN A 58 -4.65 16.32 -14.31
CA GLN A 58 -5.33 15.28 -13.57
C GLN A 58 -4.47 14.93 -12.34
N PRO A 59 -4.75 15.51 -11.15
CA PRO A 59 -3.94 15.29 -9.96
C PRO A 59 -4.34 14.01 -9.19
N PHE A 60 -5.45 13.35 -9.57
CA PHE A 60 -5.97 12.16 -8.91
C PHE A 60 -5.49 10.85 -9.57
N THR A 61 -4.20 10.78 -9.91
CA THR A 61 -3.55 9.53 -10.34
C THR A 61 -2.41 9.17 -9.39
N PRO A 62 -1.99 7.88 -9.33
CA PRO A 62 -0.88 7.47 -8.48
C PRO A 62 0.44 8.20 -8.78
N ASP A 63 0.66 8.65 -10.01
CA ASP A 63 1.90 9.32 -10.44
C ASP A 63 1.86 10.84 -10.28
N SER A 64 0.66 11.41 -10.29
CA SER A 64 0.43 12.85 -10.15
C SER A 64 0.07 13.28 -8.73
N ALA A 65 0.08 12.35 -7.76
CA ALA A 65 -0.33 12.62 -6.38
C ALA A 65 0.47 13.81 -5.83
N PRO A 66 -0.19 14.90 -5.38
CA PRO A 66 0.50 16.13 -5.00
C PRO A 66 1.25 16.00 -3.67
N VAL A 67 0.88 15.02 -2.86
CA VAL A 67 1.49 14.72 -1.57
C VAL A 67 1.73 13.21 -1.44
N GLU A 68 2.80 12.85 -0.74
CA GLU A 68 3.20 11.48 -0.46
C GLU A 68 3.68 11.37 0.99
N ILE A 69 3.55 10.18 1.57
CA ILE A 69 4.18 9.82 2.83
C ILE A 69 5.15 8.67 2.54
N ARG A 70 6.40 8.80 2.98
CA ARG A 70 7.33 7.66 3.01
C ARG A 70 7.39 7.08 4.41
N ALA A 71 7.38 5.77 4.49
CA ALA A 71 7.51 5.00 5.73
C ALA A 71 8.35 3.76 5.46
N GLU A 72 8.92 3.18 6.50
CA GLU A 72 9.60 1.88 6.41
C GLU A 72 8.61 0.75 6.73
N GLY A 73 8.70 -0.33 5.97
CA GLY A 73 7.86 -1.51 6.17
C GLY A 73 8.60 -2.79 5.84
N LYS A 74 8.05 -3.92 6.26
CA LYS A 74 8.50 -5.24 5.83
C LYS A 74 7.36 -5.94 5.10
N ARG A 75 7.69 -6.67 4.03
CA ARG A 75 6.70 -7.54 3.37
C ARG A 75 6.22 -8.63 4.31
N ILE A 76 5.00 -9.08 4.10
CA ILE A 76 4.42 -10.24 4.77
C ILE A 76 4.01 -11.20 3.65
N PRO A 77 4.94 -12.05 3.16
CA PRO A 77 4.70 -12.90 2.00
C PRO A 77 3.50 -13.84 2.14
N GLN A 78 3.13 -14.17 3.37
CA GLN A 78 2.00 -15.02 3.73
C GLN A 78 0.67 -14.28 3.63
N TRP A 79 0.64 -12.95 3.69
CA TRP A 79 -0.56 -12.17 3.46
C TRP A 79 -0.83 -12.07 1.97
N THR A 80 -1.78 -12.86 1.48
CA THR A 80 -2.02 -13.03 0.04
C THR A 80 -3.50 -12.82 -0.32
N LEU A 81 -3.84 -13.12 -1.57
CA LEU A 81 -5.24 -13.18 -2.01
C LEU A 81 -5.77 -14.58 -1.76
N GLU A 82 -6.97 -14.66 -1.20
CA GLU A 82 -7.75 -15.89 -1.16
C GLU A 82 -8.08 -16.39 -2.57
N ARG A 83 -8.52 -17.66 -2.67
CA ARG A 83 -8.90 -18.30 -3.94
C ARG A 83 -10.02 -17.58 -4.70
N ASN A 84 -10.84 -16.79 -4.00
CA ASN A 84 -11.92 -15.99 -4.56
C ASN A 84 -11.44 -14.62 -5.09
N GLY A 85 -10.13 -14.31 -4.98
CA GLY A 85 -9.54 -13.04 -5.40
C GLY A 85 -9.67 -11.89 -4.39
N LEU A 86 -10.22 -12.15 -3.20
CA LEU A 86 -10.26 -11.19 -2.10
C LEU A 86 -8.95 -11.24 -1.31
N ILE A 87 -8.61 -10.13 -0.66
CA ILE A 87 -7.46 -10.07 0.25
C ILE A 87 -7.80 -10.87 1.51
N GLU A 88 -6.88 -11.72 1.97
CA GLU A 88 -7.00 -12.43 3.25
C GLU A 88 -7.18 -11.46 4.42
N GLU A 89 -7.88 -11.93 5.45
CA GLU A 89 -8.08 -11.14 6.66
C GLU A 89 -6.75 -10.74 7.30
N ILE A 90 -6.63 -9.47 7.65
CA ILE A 90 -5.45 -8.94 8.32
C ILE A 90 -5.35 -9.47 9.74
N GLN A 91 -4.19 -10.04 10.10
CA GLN A 91 -3.95 -10.51 11.46
C GLN A 91 -3.69 -9.37 12.44
N GLY A 92 -3.96 -9.67 13.72
CA GLY A 92 -3.73 -8.73 14.83
C GLY A 92 -2.27 -8.28 14.92
N SER A 93 -2.06 -7.00 15.20
CA SER A 93 -0.73 -6.46 15.44
C SER A 93 -0.21 -6.78 16.85
N PRO A 94 1.12 -6.92 17.04
CA PRO A 94 2.17 -6.85 16.03
C PRO A 94 2.38 -8.17 15.28
N VAL A 95 2.86 -8.07 14.05
CA VAL A 95 3.18 -9.21 13.17
C VAL A 95 4.69 -9.36 13.01
N PHE A 96 5.17 -10.60 12.99
CA PHE A 96 6.55 -10.94 12.68
C PHE A 96 6.78 -10.99 11.17
N SER A 97 7.88 -10.41 10.71
CA SER A 97 8.41 -10.62 9.36
C SER A 97 9.94 -10.62 9.36
N ASP A 98 10.52 -11.63 8.71
CA ASP A 98 11.96 -11.78 8.48
C ASP A 98 12.43 -11.09 7.19
N GLN A 99 11.52 -10.47 6.45
CA GLN A 99 11.84 -9.77 5.21
C GLN A 99 12.70 -8.52 5.49
N PRO A 100 13.50 -8.07 4.51
CA PRO A 100 14.23 -6.81 4.64
C PRO A 100 13.27 -5.63 4.81
N ALA A 101 13.75 -4.58 5.48
CA ALA A 101 13.05 -3.31 5.51
C ALA A 101 13.08 -2.65 4.12
N GLU A 102 11.95 -2.10 3.72
CA GLU A 102 11.76 -1.39 2.46
C GLU A 102 11.05 -0.06 2.71
N THR A 103 11.54 1.00 2.07
CA THR A 103 10.81 2.27 2.02
C THR A 103 9.57 2.09 1.14
N ILE A 104 8.39 2.22 1.74
CA ILE A 104 7.12 2.27 1.01
C ILE A 104 6.65 3.71 0.83
N THR A 105 5.86 3.95 -0.21
CA THR A 105 5.24 5.25 -0.50
C THR A 105 3.73 5.13 -0.34
N LEU A 106 3.14 6.01 0.46
CA LEU A 106 1.70 6.14 0.61
C LEU A 106 1.23 7.40 -0.11
N ILE A 107 0.13 7.28 -0.86
CA ILE A 107 -0.53 8.38 -1.59
C ILE A 107 -1.93 8.59 -1.02
N PRO A 108 -2.53 9.79 -1.14
CA PRO A 108 -3.92 10.00 -0.77
C PRO A 108 -4.81 8.96 -1.43
N MET A 109 -5.74 8.37 -0.68
CA MET A 109 -6.59 7.29 -1.20
C MET A 109 -7.37 7.70 -2.46
N GLY A 110 -7.71 8.98 -2.62
CA GLY A 110 -8.35 9.51 -3.82
C GLY A 110 -7.47 9.45 -5.09
N CYS A 111 -6.15 9.29 -4.95
CA CYS A 111 -5.22 9.08 -6.07
C CYS A 111 -5.03 7.59 -6.38
N ALA A 112 -5.47 6.68 -5.50
CA ALA A 112 -5.29 5.25 -5.62
C ALA A 112 -6.56 4.54 -6.15
N ARG A 113 -6.37 3.55 -7.01
CA ARG A 113 -7.45 2.68 -7.52
C ARG A 113 -7.46 1.33 -6.82
N LEU A 114 -6.30 0.68 -6.74
CA LEU A 114 -6.04 -0.43 -5.84
C LEU A 114 -5.68 0.14 -4.47
N ARG A 115 -6.35 -0.34 -3.41
CA ARG A 115 -6.30 0.30 -2.09
C ARG A 115 -6.01 -0.68 -0.98
N VAL A 116 -4.85 -0.49 -0.35
CA VAL A 116 -4.52 -1.00 0.99
C VAL A 116 -4.17 0.20 1.86
N SER A 117 -4.89 0.39 2.96
CA SER A 117 -4.77 1.56 3.84
C SER A 117 -4.72 1.20 5.33
N VAL A 118 -4.79 -0.10 5.64
CA VAL A 118 -4.65 -0.65 6.98
C VAL A 118 -3.44 -1.57 6.91
N PHE A 119 -2.49 -1.36 7.82
CA PHE A 119 -1.24 -2.09 7.86
C PHE A 119 -1.04 -2.61 9.28
N PRO A 120 -0.63 -3.87 9.45
CA PRO A 120 -0.23 -4.35 10.76
C PRO A 120 1.11 -3.69 11.14
N ARG A 121 1.35 -3.56 12.44
CA ARG A 121 2.67 -3.12 12.95
C ARG A 121 3.64 -4.30 12.93
N ILE A 122 4.85 -4.09 12.43
CA ILE A 122 5.93 -5.07 12.49
C ILE A 122 6.60 -5.08 13.87
N SER A 123 6.94 -6.27 14.36
CA SER A 123 7.79 -6.46 15.54
C SER A 123 8.69 -7.68 15.36
N GLU A 124 9.91 -7.59 15.87
CA GLU A 124 10.86 -8.72 15.95
C GLU A 124 10.86 -9.38 17.34
N SER A 125 9.99 -8.92 18.26
CA SER A 125 9.82 -9.56 19.57
C SER A 125 9.38 -11.01 19.41
N PRO A 126 9.82 -11.94 20.27
CA PRO A 126 9.33 -13.32 20.31
C PRO A 126 7.79 -13.43 20.40
N ASP A 127 7.13 -12.43 20.98
CA ASP A 127 5.67 -12.39 21.16
C ASP A 127 4.90 -11.87 19.92
N ALA A 128 5.59 -11.55 18.82
CA ALA A 128 4.95 -11.07 17.61
C ALA A 128 4.20 -12.22 16.90
N ASN A 129 2.99 -11.95 16.42
CA ASN A 129 2.16 -12.95 15.73
C ASN A 129 2.86 -13.39 14.45
N ARG A 130 3.01 -14.70 14.27
CA ARG A 130 3.46 -15.28 13.00
C ARG A 130 2.24 -15.40 12.09
N TRP A 131 2.41 -15.02 10.83
CA TRP A 131 1.31 -15.06 9.88
C TRP A 131 0.95 -16.50 9.52
N GLU A 132 -0.23 -16.93 9.97
CA GLU A 132 -0.86 -18.22 9.67
C GLU A 132 -1.86 -18.20 8.52
#